data_AF-A0A8D8A6T7-F1
#
_entry.id   AF-A0A8D8A6T7-F1
#
_cell.length_a   1.000
_cell.length_b   1.000
_cell.length_c   1.000
_cell.angle_alpha   90.00
_cell.angle_beta   90.00
_cell.angle_gamma   90.00
#
_symmetry.space_group_name_H-M   'P 1'
#
loop_
_entity.id
_entity.type
_entity.pdbx_description
1 polymer ?
#
loop_
_entity_poly.entity_id
_entity_poly.type
_entity_poly.pdbx_seq_one_letter_code
_entity_poly.pdbx_strand_id
1 'polypeptide(L)'
;DGGTVGAGGPMADLLLMSSARMVLALAGTLGRLGWMWLLVAVPVVNAGYHEKRLLHNLLDNYNVLERPVVNESDPLQLSFGLTLMQIIDVDEKNQLLITNIWLKLVSNFVRSRRPP
;
A
#
# COMPACT_ATOMS: atom_id res chain seq x y z
N ASP A 1 -61.52 33.36 30.21
CA ASP A 1 -61.03 33.80 28.90
C ASP A 1 -60.06 34.95 29.07
N GLY A 2 -58.79 34.75 28.73
CA GLY A 2 -57.77 35.80 28.87
C GLY A 2 -56.38 35.21 28.65
N GLY A 3 -56.03 34.96 27.40
CA GLY A 3 -54.81 34.29 26.98
C GLY A 3 -53.53 35.04 27.38
N THR A 4 -52.57 34.28 27.90
CA THR A 4 -51.16 34.66 27.94
C THR A 4 -50.61 34.63 26.52
N VAL A 5 -50.88 35.69 25.76
CA VAL A 5 -50.32 35.88 24.41
C VAL A 5 -48.84 36.18 24.57
N GLY A 6 -48.00 35.28 24.05
CA GLY A 6 -46.55 35.34 24.13
C GLY A 6 -46.01 36.68 23.64
N ALA A 7 -45.31 37.39 24.53
CA ALA A 7 -44.57 38.61 24.23
C ALA A 7 -43.20 38.29 23.60
N GLY A 8 -43.19 37.43 22.58
CA GLY A 8 -42.05 37.13 21.73
C GLY A 8 -42.48 37.33 20.29
N GLY A 9 -42.33 38.57 19.78
CA GLY A 9 -42.63 38.84 18.38
C GLY A 9 -41.69 38.06 17.45
N PRO A 10 -42.07 37.82 16.17
CA PRO A 10 -41.30 37.01 15.22
C PRO A 10 -39.88 37.54 15.00
N MET A 11 -39.61 38.80 15.30
CA MET A 11 -38.28 39.43 15.24
C MET A 11 -37.32 38.93 16.34
N ALA A 12 -37.81 38.62 17.55
CA ALA A 12 -36.98 38.08 18.62
C ALA A 12 -36.56 36.63 18.30
N ASP A 13 -37.49 35.83 17.78
CA ASP A 13 -37.22 34.47 17.30
C ASP A 13 -36.29 34.47 16.07
N LEU A 14 -36.40 35.47 15.18
CA LEU A 14 -35.50 35.64 14.03
C LEU A 14 -34.06 36.01 14.44
N LEU A 15 -33.89 36.84 15.47
CA LEU A 15 -32.57 37.22 16.01
C LEU A 15 -31.94 36.07 16.81
N LEU A 16 -32.74 35.31 17.55
CA LEU A 16 -32.28 34.09 18.24
C LEU A 16 -31.90 33.01 17.21
N MET A 17 -32.66 32.89 16.12
CA MET A 17 -32.38 31.93 15.05
C MET A 17 -31.18 32.35 14.17
N SER A 18 -30.90 33.65 14.00
CA SER A 18 -29.71 34.12 13.27
C SER A 18 -28.43 33.91 14.08
N SER A 19 -28.45 34.16 15.39
CA SER A 19 -27.33 33.89 16.29
C SER A 19 -27.08 32.39 16.50
N ALA A 20 -28.13 31.56 16.63
CA ALA A 20 -28.01 30.10 16.74
C ALA A 20 -27.36 29.48 15.48
N ARG A 21 -27.73 29.95 14.28
CA ARG A 21 -27.12 29.52 13.02
C ARG A 21 -25.65 29.92 12.92
N MET A 22 -25.29 31.10 13.41
CA MET A 22 -23.90 31.55 13.48
C MET A 22 -23.06 30.70 14.44
N VAL A 23 -23.58 30.40 15.64
CA VAL A 23 -22.90 29.55 16.63
C VAL A 23 -22.72 28.12 16.11
N LEU A 24 -23.74 27.55 15.47
CA LEU A 24 -23.65 26.20 14.87
C LEU A 24 -22.64 26.15 13.71
N ALA A 25 -22.58 27.20 12.89
CA ALA A 25 -21.57 27.32 11.83
C ALA A 25 -20.14 27.39 12.39
N LEU A 26 -19.91 28.15 13.46
CA LEU A 26 -18.61 28.27 14.11
C LEU A 26 -18.17 26.98 14.83
N ALA A 27 -19.11 26.27 15.46
CA ALA A 27 -18.82 24.96 16.07
C ALA A 27 -18.39 23.92 15.01
N GLY A 28 -19.06 23.92 13.85
CA GLY A 28 -18.71 23.04 12.73
C GLY A 28 -17.36 23.37 12.09
N THR A 29 -16.99 24.64 11.99
CA THR A 29 -15.68 25.03 11.43
C THR A 29 -14.53 24.71 12.37
N LEU A 30 -14.69 24.87 13.69
CA LEU A 30 -13.68 24.46 14.66
C LEU A 30 -13.43 22.95 14.64
N GLY A 31 -14.47 22.14 14.56
CA GLY A 31 -14.34 20.68 14.39
C GLY A 31 -13.62 20.30 13.09
N ARG A 32 -13.92 21.01 11.99
CA ARG A 32 -13.25 20.80 10.70
C ARG A 32 -11.77 21.20 10.74
N LEU A 33 -11.43 22.29 11.41
CA LEU A 33 -10.04 22.73 11.57
C LEU A 33 -9.26 21.79 12.50
N GLY A 34 -9.88 21.30 13.57
CA GLY A 34 -9.28 20.27 14.44
C GLY A 34 -9.01 18.97 13.71
N TRP A 35 -9.95 18.52 12.88
CA TRP A 35 -9.76 17.34 12.02
C TRP A 35 -8.68 17.56 10.95
N MET A 36 -8.65 18.74 10.33
CA MET A 36 -7.60 19.12 9.38
C MET A 36 -6.22 19.12 10.04
N TRP A 37 -6.12 19.64 11.26
CA TRP A 37 -4.88 19.67 12.02
C TRP A 37 -4.43 18.26 12.41
N LEU A 38 -5.37 17.39 12.80
CA LEU A 38 -5.10 15.98 13.09
C LEU A 38 -4.53 15.24 11.86
N LEU A 39 -5.08 15.47 10.66
CA LEU A 39 -4.58 14.86 9.44
C LEU A 39 -3.18 15.35 9.05
N VAL A 40 -2.86 16.61 9.32
CA VAL A 40 -1.52 17.18 9.09
C VAL A 40 -0.52 16.72 10.14
N ALA A 41 -0.96 16.48 11.37
CA ALA A 41 -0.13 16.05 12.49
C ALA A 41 0.24 14.56 12.46
N VAL A 42 -0.35 13.76 11.57
CA VAL A 42 0.08 12.36 11.40
C VAL A 42 1.51 12.37 10.83
N PRO A 43 2.52 11.87 11.57
CA PRO A 43 3.87 11.80 11.06
C PRO A 43 3.91 10.89 9.82
N VAL A 44 4.49 11.40 8.74
CA VAL A 44 4.77 10.61 7.54
C VAL A 44 5.69 9.45 7.94
N VAL A 45 5.15 8.23 7.89
CA VAL A 45 5.90 7.01 8.20
C VAL A 45 6.97 6.83 7.12
N ASN A 46 8.23 7.06 7.47
CA ASN A 46 9.36 6.89 6.56
C ASN A 46 9.82 5.43 6.51
N ALA A 47 8.89 4.51 6.23
CA ALA A 47 9.18 3.10 6.04
C ALA A 47 9.75 2.87 4.64
N GLY A 48 11.07 3.02 4.50
CA GLY A 48 11.73 2.70 3.23
C GLY A 48 13.13 3.27 3.03
N TYR A 49 13.64 4.15 3.90
CA TYR A 49 14.99 4.72 3.72
C TYR A 49 16.09 3.64 3.73
N HIS A 50 15.99 2.68 4.64
CA HIS A 50 16.97 1.59 4.74
C HIS A 50 16.87 0.59 3.58
N GLU A 51 15.66 0.32 3.10
CA GLU A 51 15.42 -0.53 1.92
C GLU A 51 16.01 0.11 0.66
N LYS A 52 15.69 1.39 0.42
CA LYS A 52 16.23 2.15 -0.71
C LYS A 52 17.75 2.19 -0.70
N ARG A 53 18.38 2.42 0.47
CA ARG A 53 19.84 2.39 0.62
C ARG A 53 20.41 1.01 0.31
N LEU A 54 19.76 -0.07 0.76
CA LEU A 54 20.22 -1.43 0.49
C LEU A 54 20.13 -1.77 -1.00
N LEU A 55 19.00 -1.45 -1.63
CA LEU A 55 18.78 -1.67 -3.06
C LEU A 55 19.81 -0.93 -3.92
N HIS A 56 20.05 0.36 -3.63
CA HIS A 56 21.06 1.16 -4.32
C HIS A 56 22.45 0.49 -4.22
N ASN A 57 22.88 0.11 -3.02
CA ASN A 57 24.17 -0.56 -2.83
C ASN A 57 24.28 -1.96 -3.47
N LEU A 58 23.16 -2.67 -3.68
CA LEU A 58 23.15 -4.00 -4.29
C LEU A 58 23.07 -3.95 -5.81
N LEU A 59 22.40 -2.95 -6.37
CA LEU A 59 22.05 -2.89 -7.80
C LEU A 59 22.91 -1.91 -8.62
N ASP A 60 23.57 -0.92 -7.99
CA ASP A 60 24.34 0.12 -8.71
C ASP A 60 25.42 -0.42 -9.66
N ASN A 61 26.02 -1.57 -9.34
CA ASN A 61 27.06 -2.19 -10.15
C ASN A 61 26.67 -3.60 -10.60
N TYR A 62 25.37 -3.92 -10.66
CA TYR A 62 24.91 -5.23 -11.11
C TYR A 62 24.89 -5.27 -12.64
N ASN A 63 25.86 -5.95 -13.24
CA ASN A 63 25.88 -6.17 -14.68
C ASN A 63 25.06 -7.42 -15.03
N VAL A 64 23.92 -7.24 -15.69
CA VAL A 64 23.02 -8.35 -16.07
C VAL A 64 23.64 -9.31 -17.09
N LEU A 65 24.69 -8.87 -17.80
CA LEU A 65 25.37 -9.65 -18.84
C LEU A 65 26.50 -10.51 -18.28
N GLU A 66 27.00 -10.21 -17.08
CA GLU A 66 28.04 -11.02 -16.46
C GLU A 66 27.43 -12.15 -15.64
N ARG A 67 27.98 -13.34 -15.81
CA ARG A 67 27.54 -14.50 -15.05
C ARG A 67 27.80 -14.22 -13.57
N PRO A 68 26.80 -14.41 -12.68
CA PRO A 68 26.91 -14.08 -11.27
C PRO A 68 27.75 -15.16 -10.53
N VAL A 69 29.06 -15.20 -10.80
CA VAL A 69 30.04 -16.11 -10.17
C VAL A 69 31.24 -15.33 -9.66
N VAL A 70 31.78 -15.74 -8.50
CA VAL A 70 33.00 -15.14 -7.93
C VAL A 70 34.24 -15.67 -8.65
N ASN A 71 34.20 -16.93 -9.09
CA ASN A 71 35.24 -17.56 -9.90
C ASN A 71 34.61 -18.12 -11.17
N GLU A 72 35.26 -17.93 -12.31
CA GLU A 72 34.78 -18.46 -13.60
C GLU A 72 34.83 -20.00 -13.67
N SER A 73 35.70 -20.62 -12.87
CA SER A 73 35.89 -22.07 -12.82
C SER A 73 34.79 -22.82 -12.06
N ASP A 74 33.95 -22.13 -11.29
CA ASP A 74 32.93 -22.76 -10.44
C ASP A 74 31.60 -22.98 -11.22
N PRO A 75 30.98 -24.17 -11.14
CA PRO A 75 29.67 -24.41 -11.74
C PRO A 75 28.54 -23.72 -10.93
N LEU A 76 27.53 -23.19 -11.64
CA LEU A 76 26.31 -22.66 -11.01
C LEU A 76 25.38 -23.83 -10.68
N GLN A 77 25.05 -23.99 -9.41
CA GLN A 77 24.04 -24.96 -8.99
C GLN A 77 22.65 -24.31 -9.09
N LEU A 78 21.81 -24.85 -9.98
CA LEU A 78 20.43 -24.44 -10.16
C LEU A 78 19.51 -25.54 -9.65
N SER A 79 18.63 -25.20 -8.71
CA SER A 79 17.56 -26.07 -8.26
C SER A 79 16.28 -25.67 -8.98
N PHE A 80 15.79 -26.55 -9.85
CA PHE A 80 14.50 -26.37 -10.51
C PHE A 80 13.44 -27.22 -9.80
N GLY A 81 12.29 -26.61 -9.56
CA GLY A 81 11.09 -27.26 -9.05
C GLY A 81 9.92 -26.95 -9.99
N LEU A 82 9.10 -27.96 -10.24
CA LEU A 82 7.88 -27.82 -11.03
C LEU A 82 6.69 -28.11 -10.12
N THR A 83 5.71 -27.21 -10.14
CA THR A 83 4.44 -27.41 -9.44
C THR A 83 3.33 -27.44 -10.47
N LEU A 84 2.78 -28.62 -10.74
CA LEU A 84 1.62 -28.78 -11.60
C LEU A 84 0.40 -28.17 -10.91
N MET A 85 -0.27 -27.23 -11.58
CA MET A 85 -1.52 -26.66 -11.10
C MET A 85 -2.70 -27.47 -11.58
N GLN A 86 -2.78 -27.68 -12.89
CA GLN A 86 -3.93 -28.31 -13.53
C GLN A 86 -3.55 -28.90 -14.89
N ILE A 87 -4.21 -30.01 -15.25
CA ILE A 87 -4.24 -30.56 -16.60
C ILE A 87 -5.44 -29.97 -17.34
N ILE A 88 -5.19 -29.30 -18.46
CA ILE A 88 -6.19 -28.57 -19.24
C ILE A 88 -6.83 -29.51 -20.26
N ASP A 89 -6.02 -30.27 -21.00
CA ASP A 89 -6.51 -31.21 -22.00
C ASP A 89 -5.46 -32.30 -22.30
N VAL A 90 -5.93 -33.47 -22.74
CA VAL A 90 -5.11 -34.61 -23.16
C VAL A 90 -5.66 -35.13 -24.48
N ASP A 91 -4.83 -35.13 -25.51
CA ASP A 91 -5.14 -35.68 -26.82
C ASP A 91 -4.28 -36.93 -27.06
N GLU A 92 -4.86 -38.11 -26.88
CA GLU A 92 -4.13 -39.38 -27.04
C GLU A 92 -3.90 -39.74 -28.52
N LYS A 93 -4.68 -39.18 -29.44
CA LYS A 93 -4.49 -39.39 -30.88
C LYS A 93 -3.27 -38.63 -31.38
N ASN A 94 -3.05 -37.43 -30.85
CA ASN A 94 -1.93 -36.56 -31.23
C ASN A 94 -0.77 -36.55 -30.23
N GLN A 95 -0.88 -37.28 -29.10
CA GLN A 95 0.11 -37.31 -28.01
C GLN A 95 0.41 -35.92 -27.42
N LEU A 96 -0.61 -35.06 -27.34
CA LEU A 96 -0.47 -33.71 -26.80
C LEU A 96 -1.09 -33.65 -25.41
N LEU A 97 -0.35 -33.07 -24.47
CA LEU A 97 -0.81 -32.82 -23.11
C LEU A 97 -0.61 -31.34 -22.79
N ILE A 98 -1.70 -30.67 -22.46
CA ILE A 98 -1.73 -29.24 -22.16
C ILE A 98 -1.92 -29.08 -20.65
N THR A 99 -0.95 -28.48 -19.98
CA THR A 99 -0.96 -28.30 -18.51
C THR A 99 -0.54 -26.90 -18.11
N ASN A 100 -1.15 -26.39 -17.04
CA ASN A 100 -0.68 -25.20 -16.34
C ASN A 100 0.29 -25.61 -15.22
N ILE A 101 1.52 -25.12 -15.28
CA ILE A 101 2.60 -25.46 -14.35
C ILE A 101 3.29 -24.17 -13.89
N TRP A 102 3.60 -24.07 -12.60
CA TRP A 102 4.55 -23.08 -12.08
C TRP A 102 5.97 -23.64 -12.13
N LEU A 103 6.88 -22.86 -12.71
CA LEU A 103 8.30 -23.12 -12.69
C LEU A 103 8.95 -22.33 -11.54
N LYS A 104 9.61 -23.03 -10.62
CA LYS A 104 10.41 -22.44 -9.56
C LYS A 104 11.88 -22.67 -9.86
N LEU A 105 12.63 -21.60 -10.03
CA LEU A 105 14.09 -21.64 -10.19
C LEU A 105 14.71 -20.98 -8.97
N VAL A 106 15.54 -21.73 -8.25
CA VAL A 106 16.33 -21.21 -7.12
C VAL A 106 17.80 -21.41 -7.45
N SER A 107 18.54 -20.31 -7.49
CA SER A 107 19.98 -20.30 -7.63
C SER A 107 20.60 -19.72 -6.35
N ASN A 108 21.69 -20.33 -5.89
CA ASN A 108 22.46 -19.79 -4.78
C ASN A 108 23.54 -18.85 -5.35
N PHE A 109 23.23 -17.56 -5.43
CA PHE A 109 24.21 -16.56 -5.84
C PHE A 109 25.20 -16.26 -4.70
N VAL A 110 26.50 -16.41 -4.99
CA VAL A 110 27.57 -16.43 -3.97
C VAL A 110 28.04 -15.05 -3.50
N ARG A 111 27.55 -13.93 -4.04
CA ARG A 111 28.08 -12.60 -3.69
C ARG A 111 27.51 -11.99 -2.40
N SER A 112 26.33 -12.39 -1.94
CA SER A 112 25.65 -11.68 -0.84
C SER A 112 25.37 -12.59 0.35
N ARG A 113 26.41 -12.86 1.16
CA ARG A 113 26.21 -13.23 2.56
C ARG A 113 26.57 -12.02 3.43
N ARG A 114 25.56 -11.23 3.80
CA ARG A 114 25.70 -10.23 4.87
C ARG A 114 25.55 -10.95 6.24
N PRO A 115 26.35 -10.62 7.25
CA PRO A 115 26.08 -11.05 8.63
C PRO A 115 24.76 -10.42 9.14
N PRO A 116 24.09 -11.06 10.12
CA PRO A 116 22.81 -10.61 10.69
C PRO A 116 22.89 -9.22 11.35
#